data_AF-A0A7S8C8Y0-F1
#
_entry.id   AF-A0A7S8C8Y0-F1
#
_cell.length_a   1.000
_cell.length_b   1.000
_cell.length_c   1.000
_cell.angle_alpha   90.00
_cell.angle_beta   90.00
_cell.angle_gamma   90.00
#
_symmetry.space_group_name_H-M   'P 1'
#
loop_
_entity.id
_entity.type
_entity.pdbx_description
1 polymer ?
#
loop_
_entity_poly.entity_id
_entity_poly.type
_entity_poly.pdbx_seq_one_letter_code
_entity_poly.pdbx_strand_id
1 'polypeptide(L)' 'MNGKNLNRNVLLTLLIGVPLCTLTPLLGLPTVWQFILLPIGIVLCLIGTASSMLMLQRKR' A
#
# COMPACT_ATOMS: atom_id res chain seq x y z
N MET A 1 -11.36 14.75 -11.73
CA MET A 1 -10.73 13.42 -11.58
C MET A 1 -11.79 12.41 -11.16
N ASN A 2 -11.97 11.35 -11.96
CA ASN A 2 -13.01 10.33 -11.78
C ASN A 2 -12.79 9.54 -10.47
N GLY A 3 -13.67 9.68 -9.48
CA GLY A 3 -13.53 9.02 -8.16
C GLY A 3 -13.39 7.50 -8.23
N LYS A 4 -13.92 6.86 -9.29
CA LYS A 4 -13.72 5.42 -9.57
C LYS A 4 -12.26 5.04 -9.80
N ASN A 5 -11.48 5.87 -10.49
CA ASN A 5 -10.07 5.58 -10.76
C ASN A 5 -9.21 5.77 -9.50
N LEU A 6 -9.54 6.74 -8.66
CA LEU A 6 -8.86 6.95 -7.38
C LEU A 6 -9.07 5.76 -6.46
N ASN A 7 -10.31 5.29 -6.30
CA ASN A 7 -10.62 4.15 -5.44
C ASN A 7 -9.97 2.86 -5.93
N ARG A 8 -9.90 2.66 -7.27
CA ARG A 8 -9.19 1.52 -7.87
C ARG A 8 -7.69 1.57 -7.59
N ASN A 9 -7.06 2.75 -7.70
CA ASN A 9 -5.64 2.91 -7.39
C ASN A 9 -5.33 2.68 -5.92
N VAL A 10 -6.19 3.13 -5.00
CA VAL A 10 -6.06 2.86 -3.56
C VAL A 10 -6.15 1.38 -3.25
N LEU A 11 -7.14 0.71 -3.86
CA LEU A 11 -7.30 -0.73 -3.68
C LEU A 11 -6.07 -1.50 -4.20
N LEU A 12 -5.53 -1.10 -5.37
CA LEU A 12 -4.32 -1.68 -5.94
C LEU A 12 -3.09 -1.46 -5.06
N THR A 13 -2.88 -0.25 -4.52
CA THR A 13 -1.71 0.02 -3.66
C THR A 13 -1.76 -0.73 -2.34
N LEU A 14 -2.94 -0.87 -1.72
CA LEU A 14 -3.10 -1.72 -0.53
C LEU A 14 -2.95 -3.21 -0.86
N LEU A 15 -3.55 -3.66 -1.97
CA LEU A 15 -3.49 -5.06 -2.39
C LEU A 15 -2.06 -5.51 -2.68
N ILE A 16 -1.16 -4.60 -3.08
CA ILE A 16 0.24 -4.91 -3.33
C ILE A 16 1.08 -4.68 -2.07
N GLY A 17 0.86 -3.58 -1.35
CA GLY A 17 1.66 -3.22 -0.16
C GLY A 17 1.51 -4.20 1.00
N VAL A 18 0.29 -4.68 1.27
CA VAL A 18 0.02 -5.64 2.36
C VAL A 18 0.74 -6.98 2.15
N PRO A 19 0.61 -7.68 1.01
CA PRO A 19 1.35 -8.90 0.77
C PRO A 19 2.86 -8.65 0.70
N LEU A 20 3.32 -7.48 0.22
CA LEU A 20 4.75 -7.16 0.29
C LEU A 20 5.24 -7.10 1.74
N CYS A 21 4.45 -6.58 2.68
CA CYS A 21 4.83 -6.55 4.09
C CYS A 21 4.70 -7.91 4.78
N THR A 22 3.73 -8.76 4.39
CA THR A 22 3.46 -10.03 5.08
C THR A 22 4.17 -11.24 4.47
N LEU A 23 4.30 -11.30 3.14
CA LEU A 23 4.98 -12.41 2.44
C LEU A 23 6.50 -12.29 2.53
N THR A 24 7.05 -11.08 2.54
CA THR A 24 8.50 -10.88 2.60
C THR A 24 9.16 -11.55 3.82
N PRO A 25 8.63 -11.44 5.05
CA PRO A 25 9.14 -12.22 6.19
C PRO A 25 8.74 -13.70 6.15
N LEU A 26 7.61 -14.04 5.52
CA LEU A 26 7.10 -15.43 5.44
C LEU A 26 7.91 -16.32 4.49
N LEU A 27 8.42 -15.76 3.39
CA LEU A 27 9.25 -16.49 2.41
C LEU A 27 10.70 -16.70 2.88
N GLY A 28 11.10 -16.17 4.03
CA GLY A 28 12.48 -16.30 4.52
C GLY A 28 13.51 -15.64 3.60
N LEU A 29 13.13 -14.54 2.93
CA LEU A 29 14.04 -13.80 2.05
C LEU A 29 15.27 -13.29 2.84
N PRO A 30 16.45 -13.20 2.20
CA PRO A 30 17.65 -12.65 2.81
C PRO A 30 17.41 -11.24 3.37
N THR A 31 18.02 -10.95 4.51
CA THR A 31 17.76 -9.75 5.34
C THR A 31 17.87 -8.43 4.57
N VAL A 32 18.74 -8.38 3.56
CA VAL A 32 18.93 -7.22 2.67
C VAL A 32 17.66 -6.92 1.88
N TRP A 33 17.03 -7.94 1.32
CA TRP A 33 15.78 -7.78 0.57
C TRP A 33 14.63 -7.44 1.50
N GLN A 34 14.56 -8.02 2.69
CA GLN A 34 13.57 -7.63 3.69
C GLN A 34 13.68 -6.14 4.05
N PHE A 35 14.89 -5.63 4.27
CA PHE A 35 15.12 -4.23 4.59
C PHE A 35 14.71 -3.26 3.47
N ILE A 36 14.69 -3.70 2.22
CA ILE A 36 14.32 -2.88 1.06
C ILE A 36 12.82 -2.98 0.78
N LEU A 37 12.28 -4.21 0.75
CA LEU A 37 10.88 -4.47 0.40
C LEU A 37 9.89 -4.00 1.48
N LEU A 38 10.26 -4.11 2.76
CA LEU A 38 9.39 -3.74 3.87
C LEU A 38 9.05 -2.23 3.89
N PRO A 39 10.02 -1.28 3.81
CA PRO A 39 9.70 0.14 3.76
C PRO A 39 8.94 0.52 2.48
N ILE A 40 9.22 -0.14 1.34
CA ILE A 40 8.47 0.07 0.11
C ILE A 40 7.00 -0.31 0.32
N GLY A 41 6.72 -1.48 0.89
CA GLY A 41 5.36 -1.92 1.22
C GLY A 41 4.64 -0.97 2.18
N ILE A 42 5.34 -0.48 3.20
CA ILE A 42 4.80 0.49 4.17
C ILE A 42 4.44 1.82 3.48
N VAL A 43 5.32 2.34 2.62
CA VAL A 43 5.05 3.57 1.86
C VAL A 43 3.85 3.39 0.93
N LEU A 44 3.73 2.26 0.24
CA LEU A 44 2.55 1.96 -0.59
C LEU A 44 1.25 1.92 0.25
N CYS A 45 1.30 1.30 1.43
CA CYS A 45 0.16 1.27 2.36
C CYS A 45 -0.22 2.67 2.87
N LEU A 46 0.77 3.49 3.25
CA LEU A 46 0.55 4.87 3.69
C LEU A 46 -0.04 5.76 2.60
N ILE A 47 0.44 5.62 1.36
CA ILE A 47 -0.13 6.33 0.20
C ILE A 47 -1.58 5.89 -0.02
N GLY A 48 -1.86 4.59 0.05
CA GLY A 48 -3.21 4.04 -0.05
C GLY A 48 -4.16 4.60 1.02
N THR A 49 -3.77 4.59 2.29
CA THR A 49 -4.60 5.09 3.39
C THR A 49 -4.78 6.61 3.35
N ALA A 50 -3.72 7.38 3.05
CA ALA A 50 -3.80 8.83 2.89
C ALA A 50 -4.75 9.22 1.75
N SER A 51 -4.68 8.51 0.62
CA SER A 51 -5.59 8.69 -0.52
C SER A 51 -7.04 8.39 -0.14
N SER A 52 -7.26 7.34 0.66
CA SER A 52 -8.59 6.95 1.16
C SER A 52 -9.14 8.00 2.14
N MET A 53 -8.30 8.53 3.03
CA MET A 53 -8.66 9.62 3.96
C MET A 53 -9.03 10.91 3.23
N LEU A 54 -8.25 11.31 2.21
CA LEU A 54 -8.59 12.47 1.36
C LEU A 54 -9.92 12.27 0.63
N MET A 55 -10.22 11.05 0.20
CA MET A 55 -11.48 10.73 -0.46
C MET A 55 -12.67 10.78 0.50
N LEU A 56 -12.50 10.32 1.75
CA LEU A 56 -13.48 10.44 2.83
C LEU A 56 -13.73 11.90 3.24
N GLN A 57 -12.67 12.70 3.39
CA GLN A 57 -12.75 14.13 3.67
C GLN A 57 -13.51 14.90 2.59
N ARG A 58 -13.34 14.52 1.31
CA ARG A 58 -14.07 15.11 0.17
C ARG A 58 -15.54 14.71 0.08
N LYS A 59 -15.95 13.69 0.83
CA LYS A 59 -17.33 13.15 0.81
C LYS A 59 -18.18 13.67 1.98
N ARG A 60 -17.56 14.36 2.95
CA ARG A 60 -18.24 15.22 3.94
C ARG A 60 -18.46 16.61 3.34
#